data_AF-A0A8T3WMM2-F1
#
_entry.id   AF-A0A8T3WMM2-F1
#
_cell.length_a   1.000
_cell.length_b   1.000
_cell.length_c   1.000
_cell.angle_alpha   90.00
_cell.angle_beta   90.00
_cell.angle_gamma   90.00
#
_symmetry.space_group_name_H-M   'P 1'
#
loop_
_entity.id
_entity.type
_entity.pdbx_description
1 polymer ?
#
loop_
_entity_poly.entity_id
_entity_poly.type
_entity_poly.pdbx_seq_one_letter_code
_entity_poly.pdbx_strand_id
1 'polypeptide(L)'
;MQSATAGQYKDQGSSLMPREIETLFPGLLQLKNNGLGKDVYRLIKEDFGRDNRVLFNVDVPENTPVKGSNPYMRWAVGPRLRKLCTDYYGYDVELLKPAVSEYALNIDRLADVASTYEDLGLVVYSLNHSNDRLAQRLVSQAKERGISIELPMVFYHLKTVKDSEFPDGLTFDLDDIAVAYHVPILLQILLQKENIGDFDANDPQLLISGFPSELGKGGRTLFAAKEGLKRFFRDRHYLSADNNNLSSSTDSGRISFVKKGAPTQNLEAHIIDAVNAERERQRQIAEVEAWATRLHTPA
;
A
#
# COMPACT_ATOMS: atom_id res chain seq x y z
N MET A 1 -4.19 14.21 38.10
CA MET A 1 -4.36 13.35 36.91
C MET A 1 -4.40 14.26 35.69
N GLN A 2 -3.23 14.55 35.14
CA GLN A 2 -3.06 15.39 33.95
C GLN A 2 -2.80 14.47 32.75
N SER A 3 -3.50 14.76 31.67
CA SER A 3 -3.40 14.10 30.36
C SER A 3 -1.97 14.19 29.82
N ALA A 4 -1.37 13.06 29.51
CA ALA A 4 -0.12 13.01 28.77
C ALA A 4 -0.38 13.50 27.33
N THR A 5 0.17 14.69 27.05
CA THR A 5 0.20 15.35 25.75
C THR A 5 0.89 14.49 24.70
N ALA A 6 0.19 14.26 23.60
CA ALA A 6 0.76 13.81 22.34
C ALA A 6 1.75 14.87 21.83
N GLY A 7 3.03 14.53 21.82
CA GLY A 7 4.06 15.39 21.27
C GLY A 7 5.37 15.22 22.01
N GLN A 8 6.12 14.17 21.68
CA GLN A 8 7.59 14.10 21.84
C GLN A 8 8.11 12.73 21.38
N TYR A 9 8.20 12.54 20.07
CA TYR A 9 9.27 11.72 19.46
C TYR A 9 9.65 12.43 18.16
N LYS A 10 10.30 13.58 18.31
CA LYS A 10 11.19 14.09 17.27
C LYS A 10 12.44 13.25 17.37
N ASP A 11 12.47 12.14 16.65
CA ASP A 11 13.76 11.67 16.17
C ASP A 11 14.10 12.60 15.00
N GLN A 12 15.12 13.44 15.18
CA GLN A 12 15.67 14.29 14.13
C GLN A 12 16.50 13.44 13.15
N GLY A 13 15.89 12.37 12.63
CA GLY A 13 16.37 11.73 11.42
C GLY A 13 16.17 12.71 10.28
N SER A 14 17.26 13.16 9.67
CA SER A 14 17.23 13.93 8.43
C SER A 14 16.26 13.29 7.44
N SER A 15 15.27 14.05 6.97
CA SER A 15 14.45 13.64 5.82
C SER A 15 15.38 13.12 4.72
N LEU A 16 15.17 11.88 4.29
CA LEU A 16 15.95 11.25 3.22
C LEU A 16 15.70 11.89 1.85
N MET A 17 14.75 12.83 1.77
CA MET A 17 14.31 13.43 0.53
C MET A 17 14.78 14.90 0.45
N PRO A 18 15.36 15.32 -0.70
CA PRO A 18 15.52 16.73 -0.99
C PRO A 18 14.17 17.44 -0.89
N ARG A 19 14.11 18.60 -0.20
CA ARG A 19 12.89 19.41 -0.04
C ARG A 19 12.18 19.72 -1.35
N GLU A 20 12.89 19.70 -2.47
CA GLU A 20 12.38 19.94 -3.82
C GLU A 20 11.33 18.90 -4.25
N ILE A 21 11.39 17.67 -3.72
CA ILE A 21 10.47 16.58 -4.07
C ILE A 21 9.18 16.62 -3.23
N GLU A 22 9.21 17.18 -2.02
CA GLU A 22 8.02 17.34 -1.17
C GLU A 22 6.87 18.10 -1.88
N THR A 23 7.21 18.93 -2.86
CA THR A 23 6.27 19.70 -3.69
C THR A 23 5.64 18.88 -4.83
N LEU A 24 6.23 17.73 -5.17
CA LEU A 24 5.77 16.85 -6.25
C LEU A 24 4.67 15.89 -5.81
N PHE A 25 4.37 15.79 -4.51
CA PHE A 25 3.37 14.84 -4.03
C PHE A 25 1.96 15.25 -4.49
N PRO A 26 1.34 14.51 -5.42
CA PRO A 26 -0.06 14.70 -5.75
C PRO A 26 -0.93 14.53 -4.51
N GLY A 27 -1.75 15.54 -4.18
CA GLY A 27 -2.57 15.51 -2.98
C GLY A 27 -3.32 14.19 -2.77
N LEU A 28 -3.34 13.72 -1.52
CA LEU A 28 -4.14 12.57 -1.12
C LEU A 28 -5.62 12.93 -1.15
N LEU A 29 -6.40 12.09 -1.81
CA LEU A 29 -7.84 12.13 -1.80
C LEU A 29 -8.33 10.98 -0.93
N GLN A 30 -9.22 11.31 0.00
CA GLN A 30 -9.97 10.30 0.73
C GLN A 30 -11.43 10.35 0.29
N LEU A 31 -12.02 9.18 0.04
CA LEU A 31 -13.45 9.08 -0.25
C LEU A 31 -14.27 9.53 0.96
N LYS A 32 -15.27 10.38 0.71
CA LYS A 32 -16.15 10.97 1.74
C LYS A 32 -17.61 10.75 1.37
N ASN A 33 -18.50 10.83 2.36
CA ASN A 33 -19.94 10.86 2.13
C ASN A 33 -20.38 12.23 1.59
N ASN A 34 -20.11 12.49 0.32
CA ASN A 34 -20.52 13.68 -0.42
C ASN A 34 -21.09 13.27 -1.80
N GLY A 35 -21.33 14.22 -2.70
CA GLY A 35 -21.88 13.91 -4.04
C GLY A 35 -21.08 12.83 -4.79
N LEU A 36 -19.76 13.00 -4.89
CA LEU A 36 -18.86 12.03 -5.51
C LEU A 36 -18.92 10.65 -4.82
N GLY A 37 -18.89 10.62 -3.49
CA GLY A 37 -19.02 9.36 -2.75
C GLY A 37 -20.35 8.65 -2.97
N LYS A 38 -21.46 9.41 -3.02
CA LYS A 38 -22.80 8.87 -3.30
C LYS A 38 -22.90 8.34 -4.74
N ASP A 39 -22.25 8.99 -5.70
CA ASP A 39 -22.19 8.50 -7.08
C ASP A 39 -21.38 7.20 -7.19
N VAL A 40 -20.24 7.09 -6.51
CA VAL A 40 -19.47 5.84 -6.45
C VAL A 40 -20.31 4.73 -5.80
N TYR A 41 -20.97 5.02 -4.67
CA TYR A 41 -21.84 4.07 -3.99
C TYR A 41 -22.96 3.57 -4.92
N ARG A 42 -23.60 4.49 -5.65
CA ARG A 42 -24.65 4.16 -6.64
C ARG A 42 -24.12 3.21 -7.71
N LEU A 43 -22.96 3.49 -8.31
CA LEU A 43 -22.37 2.61 -9.32
C LEU A 43 -22.04 1.22 -8.75
N ILE A 44 -21.49 1.14 -7.54
CA ILE A 44 -21.25 -0.16 -6.89
C ILE A 44 -22.56 -0.90 -6.66
N LYS A 45 -23.62 -0.20 -6.21
CA LYS A 45 -24.93 -0.81 -5.99
C LYS A 45 -25.59 -1.29 -7.28
N GLU A 46 -25.39 -0.60 -8.40
CA GLU A 46 -25.85 -1.03 -9.73
C GLU A 46 -25.16 -2.34 -10.14
N ASP A 47 -23.84 -2.42 -9.97
CA ASP A 47 -23.06 -3.59 -10.38
C ASP A 47 -23.22 -4.78 -9.42
N PHE A 48 -23.27 -4.51 -8.11
CA PHE A 48 -23.21 -5.52 -7.06
C PHE A 48 -24.52 -5.76 -6.30
N GLY A 49 -25.54 -4.93 -6.49
CA GLY A 49 -26.79 -5.02 -5.73
C GLY A 49 -26.59 -4.57 -4.28
N ARG A 50 -27.20 -5.28 -3.33
CA ARG A 50 -27.10 -4.98 -1.87
C ARG A 50 -26.01 -5.79 -1.16
N ASP A 51 -24.94 -6.11 -1.86
CA ASP A 51 -23.85 -6.91 -1.29
C ASP A 51 -23.01 -6.07 -0.31
N ASN A 52 -23.18 -6.33 0.98
CA ASN A 52 -22.49 -5.60 2.06
C ASN A 52 -20.97 -5.83 2.10
N ARG A 53 -20.43 -6.79 1.32
CA ARG A 53 -18.99 -7.05 1.27
C ARG A 53 -18.26 -6.05 0.37
N VAL A 54 -18.97 -5.39 -0.54
CA VAL A 54 -18.43 -4.36 -1.46
C VAL A 54 -19.00 -2.97 -1.22
N LEU A 55 -20.19 -2.87 -0.62
CA LEU A 55 -20.82 -1.59 -0.31
C LEU A 55 -20.22 -0.98 0.95
N PHE A 56 -19.82 0.28 0.87
CA PHE A 56 -19.44 1.07 2.03
C PHE A 56 -20.64 1.79 2.67
N ASN A 57 -20.52 2.12 3.95
CA ASN A 57 -21.57 2.82 4.67
C ASN A 57 -21.69 4.29 4.22
N VAL A 58 -22.88 4.67 3.75
CA VAL A 58 -23.24 6.06 3.39
C VAL A 58 -24.15 6.73 4.42
N ASP A 59 -24.56 6.00 5.46
CA ASP A 59 -25.35 6.51 6.59
C ASP A 59 -24.43 7.12 7.66
N VAL A 60 -23.48 7.95 7.22
CA VAL A 60 -22.55 8.71 8.05
C VAL A 60 -22.75 10.22 7.79
N PRO A 61 -22.32 11.14 8.68
CA PRO A 61 -22.54 12.56 8.44
C PRO A 61 -21.92 13.04 7.11
N GLU A 62 -22.54 14.05 6.48
CA GLU A 62 -22.06 14.57 5.19
C GLU A 62 -20.62 15.07 5.29
N ASN A 63 -19.84 14.88 4.22
CA ASN A 63 -18.41 15.18 4.13
C ASN A 63 -17.51 14.42 5.12
N THR A 64 -18.02 13.44 5.86
CA THR A 64 -17.17 12.56 6.66
C THR A 64 -16.50 11.51 5.80
N PRO A 65 -15.26 11.10 6.13
CA PRO A 65 -14.59 10.07 5.36
C PRO A 65 -15.23 8.70 5.52
N VAL A 66 -15.26 7.94 4.42
CA VAL A 66 -15.69 6.54 4.41
C VAL A 66 -14.68 5.69 5.20
N LYS A 67 -15.19 4.82 6.06
CA LYS A 67 -14.44 3.88 6.91
C LYS A 67 -14.95 2.45 6.71
N GLY A 68 -14.22 1.45 7.20
CA GLY A 68 -14.65 0.05 7.14
C GLY A 68 -14.21 -0.69 5.88
N SER A 69 -13.03 -0.34 5.33
CA SER A 69 -12.54 -0.96 4.09
C SER A 69 -12.10 -2.41 4.28
N ASN A 70 -12.45 -3.24 3.29
CA ASN A 70 -11.87 -4.55 3.04
C ASN A 70 -11.38 -4.63 1.57
N PRO A 71 -10.61 -5.65 1.17
CA PRO A 71 -10.12 -5.78 -0.20
C PRO A 71 -11.20 -5.76 -1.29
N TYR A 72 -12.33 -6.44 -1.11
CA TYR A 72 -13.42 -6.41 -2.10
C TYR A 72 -14.01 -5.02 -2.27
N MET A 73 -14.22 -4.30 -1.17
CA MET A 73 -14.71 -2.92 -1.18
C MET A 73 -13.69 -1.98 -1.84
N ARG A 74 -12.41 -2.06 -1.47
CA ARG A 74 -11.33 -1.26 -2.07
C ARG A 74 -11.33 -1.39 -3.60
N TRP A 75 -11.28 -2.62 -4.09
CA TRP A 75 -11.16 -2.91 -5.52
C TRP A 75 -12.50 -2.81 -6.27
N ALA A 76 -13.63 -2.62 -5.56
CA ALA A 76 -14.88 -2.17 -6.16
C ALA A 76 -14.90 -0.64 -6.32
N VAL A 77 -14.42 0.12 -5.33
CA VAL A 77 -14.41 1.59 -5.35
C VAL A 77 -13.43 2.14 -6.39
N GLY A 78 -12.21 1.58 -6.47
CA GLY A 78 -11.12 2.11 -7.28
C GLY A 78 -11.48 2.47 -8.73
N PRO A 79 -11.85 1.48 -9.56
CA PRO A 79 -12.17 1.71 -10.97
C PRO A 79 -13.31 2.70 -11.19
N ARG A 80 -14.32 2.70 -10.30
CA ARG A 80 -15.51 3.58 -10.41
C ARG A 80 -15.18 5.02 -10.06
N LEU A 81 -14.41 5.24 -9.00
CA LEU A 81 -13.95 6.59 -8.66
C LEU A 81 -13.04 7.13 -9.77
N ARG A 82 -12.09 6.33 -10.27
CA ARG A 82 -11.21 6.67 -11.38
C ARG A 82 -11.98 7.15 -12.61
N LYS A 83 -12.97 6.36 -13.02
CA LYS A 83 -13.87 6.69 -14.13
C LYS A 83 -14.60 8.02 -13.89
N LEU A 84 -15.24 8.19 -12.74
CA LEU A 84 -15.99 9.42 -12.43
C LEU A 84 -15.07 10.67 -12.42
N CYS A 85 -13.90 10.58 -11.80
CA CYS A 85 -12.94 11.68 -11.78
C CYS A 85 -12.46 12.06 -13.19
N THR A 86 -12.18 11.05 -14.02
CA THR A 86 -11.72 11.26 -15.40
C THR A 86 -12.82 11.87 -16.26
N ASP A 87 -14.01 11.28 -16.24
CA ASP A 87 -15.13 11.65 -17.12
C ASP A 87 -15.73 13.02 -16.76
N TYR A 88 -15.82 13.36 -15.47
CA TYR A 88 -16.56 14.54 -15.00
C TYR A 88 -15.69 15.66 -14.44
N TYR A 89 -14.50 15.36 -13.91
CA TYR A 89 -13.66 16.34 -13.23
C TYR A 89 -12.34 16.63 -13.95
N GLY A 90 -12.06 15.93 -15.06
CA GLY A 90 -10.90 16.17 -15.91
C GLY A 90 -9.57 15.86 -15.23
N TYR A 91 -9.56 14.98 -14.21
CA TYR A 91 -8.33 14.49 -13.59
C TYR A 91 -8.42 12.99 -13.31
N ASP A 92 -7.28 12.31 -13.41
CA ASP A 92 -7.19 10.89 -13.10
C ASP A 92 -6.91 10.70 -11.59
N VAL A 93 -7.36 9.59 -11.02
CA VAL A 93 -7.04 9.19 -9.64
C VAL A 93 -6.68 7.72 -9.62
N GLU A 94 -5.78 7.35 -8.72
CA GLU A 94 -5.45 5.95 -8.49
C GLU A 94 -5.58 5.60 -7.02
N LEU A 95 -5.87 4.32 -6.75
CA LEU A 95 -5.78 3.79 -5.40
C LEU A 95 -4.33 3.92 -4.90
N LEU A 96 -4.19 4.33 -3.64
CA LEU A 96 -2.88 4.54 -3.04
C LEU A 96 -2.05 3.25 -3.08
N LYS A 97 -0.89 3.31 -3.74
CA LYS A 97 0.05 2.19 -3.86
C LYS A 97 0.95 2.07 -2.61
N PRO A 98 1.55 0.90 -2.36
CA PRO A 98 2.48 0.70 -1.25
C PRO A 98 3.61 1.75 -1.16
N ALA A 99 4.40 1.91 -2.22
CA ALA A 99 5.52 2.84 -2.26
C ALA A 99 5.09 4.31 -2.09
N VAL A 100 3.98 4.70 -2.72
CA VAL A 100 3.44 6.06 -2.62
C VAL A 100 2.89 6.34 -1.22
N SER A 101 2.35 5.31 -0.55
CA SER A 101 1.91 5.37 0.84
C SER A 101 3.09 5.63 1.78
N GLU A 102 4.22 4.92 1.59
CA GLU A 102 5.46 5.13 2.34
C GLU A 102 6.06 6.52 2.08
N TYR A 103 6.05 6.97 0.83
CA TYR A 103 6.47 8.33 0.49
C TYR A 103 5.63 9.39 1.20
N ALA A 104 4.30 9.27 1.15
CA ALA A 104 3.38 10.19 1.81
C ALA A 104 3.58 10.25 3.34
N LEU A 105 4.00 9.13 3.96
CA LEU A 105 4.34 9.06 5.38
C LEU A 105 5.66 9.76 5.66
N ASN A 106 6.67 9.53 4.83
CA ASN A 106 7.99 10.14 4.96
C ASN A 106 7.94 11.68 4.91
N ILE A 107 6.97 12.26 4.20
CA ILE A 107 6.78 13.71 4.07
C ILE A 107 5.63 14.26 4.95
N ASP A 108 5.22 13.53 6.00
CA ASP A 108 4.19 13.93 6.96
C ASP A 108 2.82 14.32 6.33
N ARG A 109 2.48 13.80 5.15
CA ARG A 109 1.18 14.02 4.48
C ARG A 109 0.08 13.11 5.00
N LEU A 110 0.43 12.16 5.85
CA LEU A 110 -0.49 11.24 6.54
C LEU A 110 -0.38 11.46 8.05
N ALA A 111 -1.31 12.24 8.59
CA ALA A 111 -1.13 12.90 9.89
C ALA A 111 -1.73 12.17 11.12
N ASP A 112 -2.40 11.02 11.00
CA ASP A 112 -2.96 10.34 12.18
C ASP A 112 -3.12 8.84 11.99
N VAL A 113 -2.76 8.10 13.01
CA VAL A 113 -2.37 6.69 12.94
C VAL A 113 -3.25 5.81 13.82
N ALA A 114 -4.14 6.41 14.61
CA ALA A 114 -5.41 5.77 14.94
C ALA A 114 -6.40 5.82 13.74
N SER A 115 -5.99 6.42 12.62
CA SER A 115 -6.90 6.83 11.56
C SER A 115 -6.38 6.67 10.12
N THR A 116 -5.33 5.86 9.90
CA THR A 116 -4.72 5.58 8.57
C THR A 116 -4.43 4.10 8.34
N TYR A 117 -5.28 3.21 8.85
CA TYR A 117 -5.28 1.83 8.36
C TYR A 117 -5.64 1.87 6.87
N GLU A 118 -4.69 1.47 6.02
CA GLU A 118 -4.82 1.52 4.57
C GLU A 118 -4.66 0.11 4.00
N ASP A 119 -5.72 -0.39 3.39
CA ASP A 119 -5.66 -1.52 2.46
C ASP A 119 -4.78 -1.06 1.30
N LEU A 120 -3.69 -1.76 0.98
CA LEU A 120 -2.76 -1.34 -0.09
C LEU A 120 -2.69 -2.35 -1.23
N GLY A 121 -2.91 -3.63 -0.94
CA GLY A 121 -2.73 -4.71 -1.90
C GLY A 121 -3.30 -6.03 -1.40
N LEU A 122 -2.97 -7.07 -2.15
CA LEU A 122 -3.05 -8.46 -1.73
C LEU A 122 -1.68 -9.12 -1.88
N VAL A 123 -1.37 -10.10 -1.04
CA VAL A 123 -0.19 -10.96 -1.17
C VAL A 123 -0.63 -12.40 -1.35
N VAL A 124 -0.13 -13.06 -2.39
CA VAL A 124 -0.21 -14.51 -2.55
C VAL A 124 1.05 -15.11 -1.92
N TYR A 125 0.90 -15.78 -0.79
CA TYR A 125 2.00 -16.49 -0.13
C TYR A 125 2.11 -17.95 -0.58
N SER A 126 0.97 -18.59 -0.84
CA SER A 126 0.91 -19.93 -1.42
C SER A 126 -0.33 -20.11 -2.28
N LEU A 127 -0.30 -21.11 -3.18
CA LEU A 127 -1.44 -21.49 -4.03
C LEU A 127 -2.34 -22.56 -3.40
N ASN A 128 -2.06 -22.92 -2.15
CA ASN A 128 -2.74 -23.95 -1.40
C ASN A 128 -3.37 -23.34 -0.15
N HIS A 129 -4.33 -24.05 0.46
CA HIS A 129 -5.01 -23.66 1.70
C HIS A 129 -5.96 -22.47 1.51
N SER A 130 -6.00 -21.57 2.49
CA SER A 130 -7.01 -20.52 2.61
C SER A 130 -7.06 -19.61 1.38
N ASN A 131 -8.25 -19.44 0.77
CA ASN A 131 -8.47 -18.65 -0.45
C ASN A 131 -7.63 -19.11 -1.68
N ASP A 132 -7.24 -20.38 -1.73
CA ASP A 132 -6.47 -20.98 -2.83
C ASP A 132 -7.02 -20.67 -4.22
N ARG A 133 -8.33 -20.77 -4.43
CA ARG A 133 -8.96 -20.49 -5.73
C ARG A 133 -8.76 -19.04 -6.16
N LEU A 134 -8.87 -18.10 -5.22
CA LEU A 134 -8.61 -16.68 -5.50
C LEU A 134 -7.13 -16.45 -5.80
N ALA A 135 -6.23 -17.07 -5.04
CA ALA A 135 -4.78 -17.02 -5.27
C ALA A 135 -4.41 -17.56 -6.67
N GLN A 136 -4.93 -18.74 -7.02
CA GLN A 136 -4.71 -19.40 -8.30
C GLN A 136 -5.25 -18.57 -9.47
N ARG A 137 -6.42 -17.94 -9.31
CA ARG A 137 -6.98 -17.04 -10.34
C ARG A 137 -6.07 -15.84 -10.60
N LEU A 138 -5.59 -15.17 -9.55
CA LEU A 138 -4.69 -14.01 -9.69
C LEU A 138 -3.36 -14.40 -10.35
N VAL A 139 -2.76 -15.51 -9.90
CA VAL A 139 -1.50 -16.02 -10.48
C VAL A 139 -1.67 -16.47 -11.92
N SER A 140 -2.81 -17.09 -12.28
CA SER A 140 -3.10 -17.48 -13.66
C SER A 140 -3.22 -16.25 -14.57
N GLN A 141 -3.95 -15.22 -14.14
CA GLN A 141 -4.04 -13.96 -14.87
C GLN A 141 -2.68 -13.26 -15.03
N ALA A 142 -1.82 -13.30 -14.00
CA ALA A 142 -0.46 -12.75 -14.10
C ALA A 142 0.40 -13.53 -15.10
N LYS A 143 0.31 -14.86 -15.08
CA LYS A 143 0.99 -15.75 -16.03
C LYS A 143 0.54 -15.51 -17.47
N GLU A 144 -0.76 -15.32 -17.69
CA GLU A 144 -1.33 -14.98 -19.00
C GLU A 144 -0.79 -13.64 -19.54
N ARG A 145 -0.44 -12.70 -18.65
CA ARG A 145 0.24 -11.44 -18.98
C ARG A 145 1.76 -11.57 -19.14
N GLY A 146 2.32 -12.79 -19.07
CA GLY A 146 3.75 -13.04 -19.20
C GLY A 146 4.58 -12.66 -17.97
N ILE A 147 3.96 -12.46 -16.81
CA ILE A 147 4.66 -12.13 -15.56
C ILE A 147 5.25 -13.42 -14.97
N SER A 148 6.54 -13.39 -14.59
CA SER A 148 7.18 -14.51 -13.89
C SER A 148 6.53 -14.73 -12.52
N ILE A 149 6.27 -15.99 -12.18
CA ILE A 149 5.56 -16.36 -10.95
C ILE A 149 6.55 -16.87 -9.91
N GLU A 150 6.82 -16.04 -8.90
CA GLU A 150 7.67 -16.35 -7.76
C GLU A 150 6.98 -15.89 -6.47
N LEU A 151 6.63 -16.84 -5.60
CA LEU A 151 5.92 -16.53 -4.34
C LEU A 151 6.91 -16.16 -3.22
N PRO A 152 6.56 -15.23 -2.30
CA PRO A 152 5.31 -14.47 -2.25
C PRO A 152 5.22 -13.39 -3.34
N MET A 153 4.02 -13.20 -3.91
CA MET A 153 3.73 -12.16 -4.91
C MET A 153 2.77 -11.13 -4.35
N VAL A 154 3.06 -9.85 -4.58
CA VAL A 154 2.17 -8.74 -4.25
C VAL A 154 1.39 -8.33 -5.48
N PHE A 155 0.10 -8.07 -5.28
CA PHE A 155 -0.86 -7.63 -6.28
C PHE A 155 -1.54 -6.34 -5.82
N TYR A 156 -1.66 -5.36 -6.71
CA TYR A 156 -2.52 -4.19 -6.53
C TYR A 156 -3.06 -3.69 -7.87
N HIS A 157 -3.98 -2.71 -7.80
CA HIS A 157 -4.79 -2.26 -8.94
C HIS A 157 -5.63 -3.40 -9.54
N LEU A 158 -6.41 -4.02 -8.65
CA LEU A 158 -7.35 -5.08 -9.00
C LEU A 158 -8.75 -4.49 -9.20
N LYS A 159 -9.62 -5.28 -9.83
CA LYS A 159 -11.06 -5.04 -9.87
C LYS A 159 -11.80 -6.18 -9.17
N THR A 160 -12.74 -5.83 -8.30
CA THR A 160 -13.69 -6.81 -7.75
C THR A 160 -14.72 -7.17 -8.82
N VAL A 161 -15.05 -8.46 -8.94
CA VAL A 161 -16.00 -9.00 -9.93
C VAL A 161 -16.96 -9.97 -9.25
N LYS A 162 -18.22 -10.00 -9.71
CA LYS A 162 -19.18 -11.04 -9.32
C LYS A 162 -18.82 -12.36 -9.97
N ASP A 163 -18.66 -13.39 -9.17
CA ASP A 163 -18.40 -14.74 -9.64
C ASP A 163 -18.94 -15.75 -8.61
N SER A 164 -20.11 -16.33 -8.90
CA SER A 164 -20.79 -17.26 -7.99
C SER A 164 -20.01 -18.54 -7.73
N GLU A 165 -18.98 -18.84 -8.54
CA GLU A 165 -18.15 -20.00 -8.33
C GLU A 165 -17.16 -19.78 -7.19
N PHE A 166 -16.85 -18.53 -6.81
CA PHE A 166 -15.85 -18.22 -5.78
C PHE A 166 -16.48 -18.01 -4.40
N PRO A 167 -15.69 -18.14 -3.32
CA PRO A 167 -16.13 -17.73 -1.99
C PRO A 167 -16.72 -16.33 -2.02
N ASP A 168 -17.77 -16.11 -1.23
CA ASP A 168 -18.54 -14.87 -1.23
C ASP A 168 -19.27 -14.52 -2.54
N GLY A 169 -19.19 -15.33 -3.59
CA GLY A 169 -19.71 -14.96 -4.91
C GLY A 169 -18.95 -13.79 -5.54
N LEU A 170 -17.71 -13.55 -5.10
CA LEU A 170 -16.85 -12.45 -5.50
C LEU A 170 -15.45 -12.97 -5.82
N THR A 171 -14.79 -12.29 -6.76
CA THR A 171 -13.41 -12.59 -7.14
C THR A 171 -12.65 -11.33 -7.52
N PHE A 172 -11.37 -11.48 -7.83
CA PHE A 172 -10.51 -10.40 -8.28
C PHE A 172 -9.97 -10.68 -9.67
N ASP A 173 -10.05 -9.65 -10.52
CA ASP A 173 -9.36 -9.63 -11.79
C ASP A 173 -8.28 -8.55 -11.80
N LEU A 174 -7.24 -8.78 -12.60
CA LEU A 174 -6.24 -7.77 -12.89
C LEU A 174 -6.89 -6.69 -13.77
N ASP A 175 -6.83 -5.42 -13.34
CA ASP A 175 -7.24 -4.28 -14.16
C ASP A 175 -6.17 -3.94 -15.23
N ASP A 176 -6.43 -2.94 -16.08
CA ASP A 176 -5.52 -2.46 -17.13
C ASP A 176 -4.16 -1.99 -16.59
N ILE A 177 -4.16 -1.40 -15.39
CA ILE A 177 -2.97 -0.89 -14.69
C ILE A 177 -2.53 -1.79 -13.52
N ALA A 178 -2.99 -3.05 -13.49
CA ALA A 178 -2.62 -3.99 -12.45
C ALA A 178 -1.11 -4.26 -12.44
N VAL A 179 -0.55 -4.36 -11.23
CA VAL A 179 0.86 -4.70 -11.03
C VAL A 179 0.95 -5.96 -10.18
N ALA A 180 1.84 -6.86 -10.58
CA ALA A 180 2.24 -8.02 -9.80
C ALA A 180 3.76 -8.14 -9.77
N TYR A 181 4.35 -8.31 -8.59
CA TYR A 181 5.79 -8.56 -8.45
C TYR A 181 6.11 -9.44 -7.25
N HIS A 182 7.25 -10.13 -7.33
CA HIS A 182 7.82 -10.90 -6.24
C HIS A 182 8.45 -9.98 -5.18
N VAL A 183 8.26 -10.32 -3.89
CA VAL A 183 8.85 -9.59 -2.76
C VAL A 183 9.72 -10.53 -1.94
N PRO A 184 11.05 -10.53 -2.17
CA PRO A 184 11.97 -11.45 -1.49
C PRO A 184 11.97 -11.32 0.04
N ILE A 185 11.79 -10.11 0.58
CA ILE A 185 11.83 -9.89 2.02
C ILE A 185 10.70 -10.63 2.75
N LEU A 186 9.55 -10.81 2.09
CA LEU A 186 8.45 -11.61 2.64
C LEU A 186 8.84 -13.08 2.74
N LEU A 187 9.57 -13.62 1.76
CA LEU A 187 10.10 -14.98 1.82
C LEU A 187 11.08 -15.15 2.99
N GLN A 188 11.96 -14.17 3.22
CA GLN A 188 12.89 -14.20 4.36
C GLN A 188 12.15 -14.27 5.71
N ILE A 189 11.06 -13.51 5.87
CA ILE A 189 10.23 -13.57 7.08
C ILE A 189 9.59 -14.94 7.28
N LEU A 190 9.15 -15.60 6.21
CA LEU A 190 8.55 -16.95 6.31
C LEU A 190 9.52 -18.01 6.80
N LEU A 191 10.83 -17.78 6.63
CA LEU A 191 11.87 -18.66 7.17
C LEU A 191 12.09 -18.46 8.68
N GLN A 192 11.50 -17.41 9.27
CA GLN A 192 11.58 -17.14 10.70
C GLN A 192 10.46 -17.86 11.46
N LYS A 193 10.71 -18.19 12.73
CA LYS A 193 9.77 -18.95 13.57
C LYS A 193 8.44 -18.20 13.78
N GLU A 194 8.51 -16.88 13.91
CA GLU A 194 7.39 -16.02 14.30
C GLU A 194 6.71 -15.31 13.12
N ASN A 195 7.25 -15.43 11.89
CA ASN A 195 6.77 -14.74 10.67
C ASN A 195 6.59 -13.22 10.86
N ILE A 196 7.49 -12.64 11.64
CA ILE A 196 7.53 -11.23 12.00
C ILE A 196 8.98 -10.79 12.01
N GLY A 197 9.27 -9.61 11.51
CA GLY A 197 10.63 -9.05 11.56
C GLY A 197 10.60 -7.54 11.65
N ASP A 198 11.46 -6.98 12.50
CA ASP A 198 11.63 -5.54 12.60
C ASP A 198 12.47 -5.01 11.42
N PHE A 199 12.20 -3.75 11.04
CA PHE A 199 12.89 -3.07 9.94
C PHE A 199 13.01 -1.57 10.21
N ASP A 200 14.01 -0.95 9.60
CA ASP A 200 14.22 0.49 9.68
C ASP A 200 13.13 1.24 8.89
N ALA A 201 12.42 2.15 9.58
CA ALA A 201 11.40 3.00 8.97
C ALA A 201 11.96 3.91 7.87
N ASN A 202 13.27 4.13 7.88
CA ASN A 202 14.00 4.94 6.92
C ASN A 202 14.66 4.10 5.81
N ASP A 203 14.33 2.80 5.68
CA ASP A 203 14.85 2.00 4.57
C ASP A 203 14.42 2.62 3.20
N PRO A 204 15.36 3.06 2.35
CA PRO A 204 15.02 3.70 1.08
C PRO A 204 14.24 2.78 0.13
N GLN A 205 14.31 1.46 0.31
CA GLN A 205 13.55 0.47 -0.46
C GLN A 205 12.04 0.57 -0.23
N LEU A 206 11.61 1.11 0.92
CA LEU A 206 10.20 1.40 1.22
C LEU A 206 9.61 2.40 0.21
N LEU A 207 10.40 3.38 -0.22
CA LEU A 207 9.98 4.38 -1.20
C LEU A 207 9.93 3.84 -2.63
N ILE A 208 10.59 2.71 -2.90
CA ILE A 208 10.60 2.07 -4.23
C ILE A 208 9.48 1.04 -4.35
N SER A 209 9.36 0.17 -3.35
CA SER A 209 8.50 -1.02 -3.42
C SER A 209 7.37 -1.03 -2.39
N GLY A 210 7.45 -0.21 -1.34
CA GLY A 210 6.60 -0.31 -0.16
C GLY A 210 7.04 -1.40 0.83
N PHE A 211 8.16 -2.08 0.57
CA PHE A 211 8.74 -3.09 1.45
C PHE A 211 10.20 -2.76 1.78
N PRO A 212 10.68 -3.15 2.98
CA PRO A 212 12.09 -2.99 3.33
C PRO A 212 12.99 -3.92 2.51
N SER A 213 14.24 -3.55 2.36
CA SER A 213 15.31 -4.34 1.75
C SER A 213 15.86 -5.42 2.67
N GLU A 214 15.87 -5.18 3.98
CA GLU A 214 16.39 -6.10 4.98
C GLU A 214 15.59 -6.08 6.28
N LEU A 215 15.75 -7.16 7.06
CA LEU A 215 15.24 -7.26 8.43
C LEU A 215 16.37 -6.98 9.40
N GLY A 216 16.06 -6.40 10.55
CA GLY A 216 17.08 -6.07 11.53
C GLY A 216 16.56 -5.17 12.64
N LYS A 217 17.37 -4.18 13.03
CA LYS A 217 16.99 -3.21 14.05
C LYS A 217 16.10 -2.13 13.43
N GLY A 218 14.99 -1.82 14.08
CA GLY A 218 14.14 -0.70 13.67
C GLY A 218 12.87 -0.60 14.52
N GLY A 219 12.14 0.51 14.35
CA GLY A 219 10.93 0.80 15.13
C GLY A 219 9.62 0.38 14.45
N ARG A 220 9.70 -0.29 13.29
CA ARG A 220 8.55 -0.81 12.54
C ARG A 220 8.70 -2.31 12.33
N THR A 221 7.57 -2.97 12.16
CA THR A 221 7.49 -4.42 12.12
C THR A 221 6.74 -4.87 10.86
N LEU A 222 7.33 -5.82 10.14
CA LEU A 222 6.75 -6.46 8.97
C LEU A 222 6.26 -7.86 9.36
N PHE A 223 5.00 -8.17 9.04
CA PHE A 223 4.41 -9.49 9.22
C PHE A 223 4.23 -10.19 7.89
N ALA A 224 4.41 -11.51 7.88
CA ALA A 224 4.07 -12.36 6.75
C ALA A 224 3.16 -13.51 7.19
N ALA A 225 2.40 -14.06 6.24
CA ALA A 225 1.58 -15.23 6.47
C ALA A 225 2.13 -16.44 5.70
N LYS A 226 2.03 -17.63 6.28
CA LYS A 226 2.60 -18.85 5.68
C LYS A 226 1.88 -19.36 4.44
N GLU A 227 0.62 -18.96 4.24
CA GLU A 227 -0.23 -19.56 3.22
C GLU A 227 -1.30 -18.62 2.69
N GLY A 228 -1.80 -18.97 1.49
CA GLY A 228 -2.99 -18.42 0.89
C GLY A 228 -2.84 -17.02 0.30
N LEU A 229 -3.99 -16.45 -0.02
CA LEU A 229 -4.15 -15.04 -0.39
C LEU A 229 -4.50 -14.23 0.83
N LYS A 230 -3.70 -13.20 1.11
CA LYS A 230 -3.86 -12.30 2.23
C LYS A 230 -3.98 -10.87 1.75
N ARG A 231 -4.61 -10.06 2.58
CA ARG A 231 -4.58 -8.61 2.47
C ARG A 231 -3.15 -8.10 2.65
N PHE A 232 -2.78 -6.99 2.03
CA PHE A 232 -1.60 -6.22 2.38
C PHE A 232 -2.07 -4.86 2.88
N PHE A 233 -1.73 -4.52 4.12
CA PHE A 233 -2.13 -3.25 4.71
C PHE A 233 -1.03 -2.63 5.55
N ARG A 234 -1.17 -1.32 5.74
CA ARG A 234 -0.31 -0.54 6.59
C ARG A 234 -1.10 0.08 7.74
N ASP A 235 -0.53 -0.03 8.93
CA ASP A 235 -0.83 0.74 10.13
C ASP A 235 0.51 1.28 10.70
N ARG A 236 0.51 2.34 11.51
CA ARG A 236 1.68 3.14 11.97
C ARG A 236 2.99 2.38 12.13
N HIS A 237 2.92 1.22 12.77
CA HIS A 237 4.08 0.42 13.16
C HIS A 237 4.14 -0.91 12.40
N TYR A 238 3.16 -1.20 11.54
CA TYR A 238 2.90 -2.53 11.01
C TYR A 238 2.65 -2.51 9.51
N LEU A 239 3.40 -3.33 8.80
CA LEU A 239 3.03 -3.81 7.48
C LEU A 239 2.56 -5.25 7.65
N SER A 240 1.27 -5.51 7.45
CA SER A 240 0.68 -6.78 7.82
C SER A 240 -0.21 -7.38 6.74
N ALA A 241 -0.32 -8.70 6.82
CA ALA A 241 -1.11 -9.53 5.96
C ALA A 241 -1.90 -10.56 6.76
N ASP A 242 -2.89 -10.08 7.51
CA ASP A 242 -3.73 -10.94 8.34
C ASP A 242 -5.14 -11.14 7.75
N ASN A 243 -5.72 -12.27 8.16
CA ASN A 243 -7.08 -12.75 7.93
C ASN A 243 -7.31 -13.50 6.61
N ASN A 244 -7.74 -14.76 6.74
CA ASN A 244 -8.29 -15.56 5.64
C ASN A 244 -9.65 -15.05 5.17
N ASN A 245 -10.33 -14.25 5.99
CA ASN A 245 -11.65 -13.74 5.69
C ASN A 245 -11.55 -12.35 5.04
N LEU A 246 -11.32 -12.34 3.72
CA LEU A 246 -11.16 -11.11 2.93
C LEU A 246 -12.40 -10.19 3.00
N SER A 247 -13.59 -10.74 3.25
CA SER A 247 -14.84 -9.98 3.33
C SER A 247 -15.16 -9.45 4.73
N SER A 248 -14.63 -10.04 5.81
CA SER A 248 -14.92 -9.62 7.19
C SER A 248 -13.90 -8.66 7.81
N SER A 249 -12.84 -8.32 7.09
CA SER A 249 -11.79 -7.39 7.56
C SER A 249 -12.24 -5.94 7.37
N THR A 250 -13.27 -5.52 8.10
CA THR A 250 -13.92 -4.20 7.98
C THR A 250 -13.50 -3.25 9.11
N ASP A 251 -12.22 -3.26 9.51
CA ASP A 251 -11.66 -2.47 10.62
C ASP A 251 -11.80 -0.95 10.39
N SER A 252 -11.09 -0.12 11.16
CA SER A 252 -10.98 1.35 11.01
C SER A 252 -10.42 1.84 9.65
N GLY A 253 -10.39 0.97 8.64
CA GLY A 253 -9.71 1.16 7.37
C GLY A 253 -10.33 2.17 6.43
N ARG A 254 -9.44 2.86 5.72
CA ARG A 254 -9.76 3.90 4.74
C ARG A 254 -9.31 3.48 3.36
N ILE A 255 -10.08 3.93 2.37
CA ILE A 255 -9.70 3.84 0.97
C ILE A 255 -9.10 5.18 0.58
N SER A 256 -7.77 5.22 0.53
CA SER A 256 -6.98 6.38 0.11
C SER A 256 -6.66 6.33 -1.37
N PHE A 257 -6.66 7.51 -2.00
CA PHE A 257 -6.39 7.73 -3.41
C PHE A 257 -5.35 8.82 -3.57
N VAL A 258 -4.69 8.80 -4.72
CA VAL A 258 -3.72 9.79 -5.14
C VAL A 258 -4.23 10.45 -6.41
N LYS A 259 -4.29 11.79 -6.42
CA LYS A 259 -4.75 12.55 -7.60
C LYS A 259 -3.64 12.63 -8.63
N LYS A 260 -3.80 12.04 -9.80
CA LYS A 260 -2.84 12.21 -10.89
C LYS A 260 -2.92 13.63 -11.46
N GLY A 261 -2.07 14.54 -10.98
CA GLY A 261 -1.76 15.79 -11.69
C GLY A 261 -0.82 15.52 -12.86
N ALA A 262 -0.77 16.37 -13.88
CA ALA A 262 0.40 16.42 -14.76
C ALA A 262 1.57 16.96 -13.89
N PRO A 263 2.52 16.13 -13.38
CA PRO A 263 3.30 15.08 -14.06
C PRO A 263 3.43 13.76 -13.24
N THR A 264 2.33 13.22 -12.73
CA THR A 264 2.33 12.00 -11.87
C THR A 264 2.71 10.71 -12.58
N GLN A 265 2.75 10.69 -13.91
CA GLN A 265 3.36 9.57 -14.65
C GLN A 265 4.85 9.37 -14.32
N ASN A 266 5.51 10.37 -13.72
CA ASN A 266 6.89 10.26 -13.25
C ASN A 266 7.03 10.35 -11.73
N LEU A 267 5.97 10.35 -10.90
CA LEU A 267 6.20 10.44 -9.44
C LEU A 267 7.07 9.27 -8.95
N GLU A 268 6.74 8.05 -9.38
CA GLU A 268 7.52 6.85 -9.03
C GLU A 268 8.93 6.91 -9.61
N ALA A 269 9.06 7.33 -10.87
CA ALA A 269 10.37 7.53 -11.50
C ALA A 269 11.22 8.56 -10.75
N HIS A 270 10.65 9.71 -10.39
CA HIS A 270 11.33 10.75 -9.62
C HIS A 270 11.65 10.30 -8.19
N ILE A 271 10.78 9.53 -7.53
CA ILE A 271 11.08 8.93 -6.23
C ILE A 271 12.25 7.97 -6.37
N ILE A 272 12.24 7.09 -7.38
CA ILE A 272 13.31 6.13 -7.64
C ILE A 272 14.62 6.86 -7.96
N ASP A 273 14.60 7.85 -8.85
CA ASP A 273 15.77 8.64 -9.23
C ASP A 273 16.37 9.36 -8.03
N ALA A 274 15.53 9.97 -7.19
CA ALA A 274 15.96 10.64 -5.98
C ALA A 274 16.55 9.70 -4.94
N VAL A 275 15.91 8.55 -4.72
CA VAL A 275 16.42 7.51 -3.82
C VAL A 275 17.77 6.99 -4.32
N ASN A 276 17.91 6.78 -5.63
CA ASN A 276 19.17 6.33 -6.22
C ASN A 276 20.27 7.40 -6.11
N ALA A 277 19.93 8.66 -6.36
CA ALA A 277 20.87 9.78 -6.20
C ALA A 277 21.35 9.91 -4.76
N GLU A 278 20.45 9.77 -3.78
CA GLU A 278 20.80 9.80 -2.36
C GLU A 278 21.67 8.59 -1.95
N ARG A 279 21.35 7.38 -2.43
CA ARG A 279 22.18 6.19 -2.21
C ARG A 279 23.61 6.39 -2.73
N GLU A 280 23.76 6.96 -3.92
CA GLU A 280 25.06 7.26 -4.50
C GLU A 280 25.81 8.33 -3.68
N ARG A 281 25.11 9.37 -3.22
CA ARG A 281 25.70 10.39 -2.32
C ARG A 281 26.20 9.78 -1.03
N GLN A 282 25.43 8.90 -0.40
CA GLN A 282 25.80 8.20 0.84
C GLN A 282 27.01 7.29 0.63
N ARG A 283 27.05 6.59 -0.51
CA ARG A 283 28.20 5.77 -0.90
C ARG A 283 29.48 6.61 -1.02
N GLN A 284 29.40 7.75 -1.71
CA GLN A 284 30.55 8.66 -1.87
C GLN A 284 31.05 9.19 -0.52
N ILE A 285 30.14 9.52 0.40
CA ILE A 285 30.51 9.94 1.76
C ILE A 285 31.24 8.81 2.50
N ALA A 286 30.68 7.60 2.49
CA ALA A 286 31.30 6.44 3.14
C ALA A 286 32.68 6.11 2.56
N GLU A 287 32.87 6.24 1.24
CA GLU A 287 34.17 6.07 0.58
C GLU A 287 35.19 7.12 1.04
N VAL A 288 34.78 8.38 1.17
CA VAL A 288 35.63 9.47 1.70
C VAL A 288 35.98 9.25 3.19
N GLU A 289 35.01 8.86 4.01
CA GLU A 289 35.22 8.58 5.44
C GLU A 289 36.14 7.37 5.67
N ALA A 290 35.96 6.31 4.89
CA ALA A 290 36.84 5.14 4.92
C ALA A 290 38.27 5.49 4.50
N TRP A 291 38.43 6.34 3.48
CA TRP A 291 39.73 6.85 3.07
C TRP A 291 40.38 7.72 4.17
N ALA A 292 39.61 8.63 4.78
CA ALA A 292 40.09 9.48 5.86
C ALA A 292 40.55 8.65 7.08
N THR A 293 39.83 7.57 7.42
CA THR A 293 40.19 6.68 8.53
C THR A 293 41.49 5.93 8.26
N ARG A 294 41.71 5.47 7.01
CA ARG A 294 42.96 4.81 6.59
C ARG A 294 44.18 5.74 6.70
N LEU A 295 44.01 7.04 6.51
CA LEU A 295 45.09 8.02 6.66
C LEU A 295 45.47 8.32 8.12
N HIS A 296 44.56 8.04 9.07
CA HIS A 296 44.74 8.37 10.49
C HIS A 296 44.94 7.13 11.38
N THR A 297 45.16 5.95 10.79
CA THR A 297 45.55 4.76 11.54
C THR A 297 47.09 4.72 11.62
N PRO A 298 47.72 4.98 12.78
CA PRO A 298 49.17 4.85 12.92
C PRO A 298 49.55 3.38 12.75
N ALA A 299 50.66 3.12 12.06
CA ALA A 299 51.25 1.79 11.91
C ALA A 299 51.69 1.19 13.25
#